data_AF-A0A6L6PQ46-F1
#
_entry.id   AF-A0A6L6PQ46-F1
#
_cell.length_a   1.000
_cell.length_b   1.000
_cell.length_c   1.000
_cell.angle_alpha   90.00
_cell.angle_beta   90.00
_cell.angle_gamma   90.00
#
_symmetry.space_group_name_H-M   'P 1'
#
loop_
_entity.id
_entity.type
_entity.pdbx_description
1 polymer ?
#
loop_
_entity_poly.entity_id
_entity_poly.type
_entity_poly.pdbx_seq_one_letter_code
_entity_poly.pdbx_strand_id
1 'polypeptide(L)'
;MQTPALKIAAAVALAIATAGAAATANVSYLNTDAMTDVPRHHKDLESMEYAFTQHLNQLSERLPAGQVLKVEFLDIDLAGDVFPRVPVRDIRVTKGQADWPRIHLRYSIEQDGQVIRSGEQKLADPNYQLGVNMYQQDLYGYEKQMLDNWFRKEVLPPK
;
A
#
# COMPACT_ATOMS: atom_id res chain seq x y z
N MET A 1 36.52 48.35 -34.25
CA MET A 1 36.51 47.63 -32.95
C MET A 1 35.20 48.00 -32.24
N GLN A 2 34.10 47.41 -32.69
CA GLN A 2 33.29 46.39 -31.99
C GLN A 2 32.64 46.89 -30.68
N THR A 3 31.36 47.27 -30.81
CA THR A 3 30.35 47.44 -29.76
C THR A 3 29.92 46.07 -29.21
N PRO A 4 29.68 45.90 -27.89
CA PRO A 4 29.08 44.68 -27.38
C PRO A 4 27.55 44.74 -27.46
N ALA A 5 26.95 43.70 -28.03
CA ALA A 5 25.51 43.51 -28.12
C ALA A 5 24.94 42.97 -26.80
N LEU A 6 23.88 43.59 -26.31
CA LEU A 6 23.09 43.18 -25.16
C LEU A 6 22.25 41.94 -25.53
N LYS A 7 22.46 40.81 -24.87
CA LYS A 7 21.63 39.60 -25.01
C LYS A 7 20.49 39.65 -24.00
N ILE A 8 19.26 39.88 -24.47
CA ILE A 8 18.05 39.73 -23.66
C ILE A 8 17.65 38.25 -23.70
N ALA A 9 17.75 37.55 -22.57
CA ALA A 9 17.24 36.20 -22.40
C ALA A 9 15.76 36.26 -22.04
N ALA A 10 14.90 35.70 -22.90
CA ALA A 10 13.47 35.55 -22.63
C ALA A 10 13.24 34.34 -21.71
N ALA A 11 12.69 34.57 -20.52
CA ALA A 11 12.24 33.51 -19.62
C ALA A 11 10.81 33.09 -20.02
N VAL A 12 10.66 31.88 -20.55
CA VAL A 12 9.36 31.25 -20.76
C VAL A 12 8.98 30.54 -19.46
N ALA A 13 8.05 31.11 -18.71
CA ALA A 13 7.45 30.43 -17.56
C ALA A 13 6.41 29.43 -18.09
N LEU A 14 6.76 28.13 -18.07
CA LEU A 14 5.83 27.05 -18.35
C LEU A 14 4.98 26.82 -17.10
N ALA A 15 3.74 27.31 -17.11
CA ALA A 15 2.74 26.93 -16.11
C ALA A 15 2.37 25.46 -16.34
N ILE A 16 2.88 24.57 -15.50
CA ILE A 16 2.46 23.17 -15.48
C ILE A 16 1.07 23.16 -14.86
N ALA A 17 0.05 22.92 -15.68
CA ALA A 17 -1.26 22.54 -15.19
C ALA A 17 -1.13 21.17 -14.51
N THR A 18 -1.15 21.13 -13.19
CA THR A 18 -1.29 19.88 -12.44
C THR A 18 -2.70 19.35 -12.66
N ALA A 19 -2.85 18.52 -13.68
CA ALA A 19 -3.99 17.64 -13.79
C ALA A 19 -4.02 16.80 -12.51
N GLY A 20 -5.04 17.00 -11.67
CA GLY A 20 -5.27 16.18 -10.50
C GLY A 20 -5.56 14.76 -10.95
N ALA A 21 -4.51 13.93 -11.01
CA ALA A 21 -4.68 12.50 -11.08
C ALA A 21 -5.48 12.08 -9.85
N ALA A 22 -6.52 11.25 -10.05
CA ALA A 22 -7.18 10.57 -8.96
C ALA A 22 -6.08 9.95 -8.08
N ALA A 23 -6.12 10.24 -6.78
CA ALA A 23 -5.04 9.96 -5.84
C ALA A 23 -4.92 8.45 -5.63
N THR A 24 -4.33 7.74 -6.60
CA THR A 24 -3.90 6.35 -6.46
C THR A 24 -2.73 6.31 -5.49
N ALA A 25 -2.75 5.34 -4.58
CA ALA A 25 -1.62 5.07 -3.71
C ALA A 25 -0.41 4.60 -4.55
N ASN A 26 0.78 5.07 -4.18
CA ASN A 26 2.02 4.51 -4.71
C ASN A 26 2.45 3.36 -3.80
N VAL A 27 2.36 2.14 -4.30
CA VAL A 27 2.59 0.91 -3.52
C VAL A 27 3.81 0.18 -4.07
N SER A 28 4.72 -0.24 -3.18
CA SER A 28 5.88 -1.05 -3.53
C SER A 28 6.08 -2.22 -2.55
N TYR A 29 6.75 -3.25 -3.03
CA TYR A 29 7.12 -4.46 -2.28
C TYR A 29 8.64 -4.59 -2.36
N LEU A 30 9.34 -4.52 -1.21
CA LEU A 30 10.80 -4.32 -1.22
C LEU A 30 11.57 -5.59 -1.61
N ASN A 31 11.33 -6.72 -0.92
CA ASN A 31 11.98 -7.99 -1.20
C ASN A 31 11.04 -9.15 -0.86
N THR A 32 10.16 -9.49 -1.80
CA THR A 32 9.13 -10.54 -1.63
C THR A 32 9.71 -11.93 -1.38
N ASP A 33 10.91 -12.23 -1.90
CA ASP A 33 11.58 -13.52 -1.64
C ASP A 33 11.92 -13.73 -0.16
N ALA A 34 12.22 -12.64 0.56
CA ALA A 34 12.57 -12.64 1.98
C ALA A 34 11.38 -12.45 2.92
N MET A 35 10.17 -12.23 2.39
CA MET A 35 8.97 -12.06 3.22
C MET A 35 8.55 -13.37 3.88
N THR A 36 7.96 -13.24 5.07
CA THR A 36 7.60 -14.34 5.96
C THR A 36 6.64 -15.34 5.32
N ASP A 37 5.49 -14.87 4.83
CA ASP A 37 4.51 -15.70 4.11
C ASP A 37 3.83 -14.91 3.00
N VAL A 38 4.35 -15.07 1.78
CA VAL A 38 3.75 -14.62 0.52
C VAL A 38 3.74 -15.78 -0.48
N PRO A 39 2.85 -15.77 -1.49
CA PRO A 39 2.82 -16.81 -2.51
C PRO A 39 4.18 -16.95 -3.21
N ARG A 40 4.62 -18.19 -3.42
CA ARG A 40 5.90 -18.49 -4.08
C ARG A 40 5.77 -18.65 -5.59
N HIS A 41 4.57 -18.95 -6.07
CA HIS A 41 4.29 -18.95 -7.50
C HIS A 41 4.08 -17.53 -8.00
N HIS A 42 4.83 -17.14 -9.04
CA HIS A 42 4.85 -15.77 -9.56
C HIS A 42 3.45 -15.20 -9.87
N LYS A 43 2.56 -15.98 -10.49
CA LYS A 43 1.19 -15.51 -10.80
C LYS A 43 0.34 -15.24 -9.56
N ASP A 44 0.52 -16.05 -8.51
CA ASP A 44 -0.22 -15.88 -7.25
C ASP A 44 0.35 -14.69 -6.47
N LEU A 45 1.67 -14.47 -6.55
CA LEU A 45 2.34 -13.29 -5.99
C LEU A 45 1.86 -12.00 -6.67
N GLU A 46 1.87 -11.94 -8.00
CA GLU A 46 1.34 -10.80 -8.76
C GLU A 46 -0.14 -10.53 -8.41
N SER A 47 -0.93 -11.59 -8.23
CA SER A 47 -2.33 -11.46 -7.85
C SER A 47 -2.49 -10.89 -6.42
N MET A 48 -1.62 -11.26 -5.50
CA MET A 48 -1.57 -10.68 -4.14
C MET A 48 -1.18 -9.20 -4.19
N GLU A 49 -0.09 -8.87 -4.89
CA GLU A 49 0.40 -7.49 -5.03
C GLU A 49 -0.67 -6.59 -5.67
N TYR A 50 -1.37 -7.11 -6.68
CA TYR A 50 -2.51 -6.43 -7.30
C TYR A 50 -3.63 -6.18 -6.29
N ALA A 51 -4.05 -7.22 -5.55
CA ALA A 51 -5.15 -7.11 -4.59
C ALA A 51 -4.87 -6.08 -3.49
N PHE A 52 -3.65 -6.04 -2.95
CA PHE A 52 -3.24 -5.08 -1.93
C PHE A 52 -3.12 -3.67 -2.50
N THR A 53 -2.55 -3.53 -3.70
CA THR A 53 -2.46 -2.23 -4.37
C THR A 53 -3.84 -1.64 -4.66
N GLN A 54 -4.77 -2.44 -5.17
CA GLN A 54 -6.14 -1.97 -5.41
C GLN A 54 -6.85 -1.58 -4.12
N HIS A 55 -6.65 -2.34 -3.05
CA HIS A 55 -7.25 -2.00 -1.76
C HIS A 55 -6.70 -0.68 -1.20
N LEU A 56 -5.39 -0.46 -1.27
CA LEU A 56 -4.77 0.81 -0.86
C LEU A 56 -5.19 1.99 -1.75
N ASN A 57 -5.41 1.76 -3.05
CA ASN A 57 -5.99 2.76 -3.95
C ASN A 57 -7.41 3.16 -3.52
N GLN A 58 -8.25 2.20 -3.18
CA GLN A 58 -9.61 2.48 -2.67
C GLN A 58 -9.55 3.27 -1.36
N LEU A 59 -8.61 2.93 -0.48
CA LEU A 59 -8.42 3.68 0.77
C LEU A 59 -7.94 5.11 0.51
N SER A 60 -7.03 5.32 -0.43
CA SER A 60 -6.48 6.64 -0.73
C SER A 60 -7.50 7.61 -1.33
N GLU A 61 -8.61 7.13 -1.90
CA GLU A 61 -9.75 7.97 -2.31
C GLU A 61 -10.36 8.77 -1.15
N ARG A 62 -10.12 8.34 0.10
CA ARG A 62 -10.62 8.99 1.31
C ARG A 62 -9.69 10.08 1.83
N LEU A 63 -8.53 10.29 1.20
CA LEU A 63 -7.60 11.34 1.59
C LEU A 63 -8.12 12.72 1.18
N PRO A 64 -7.72 13.78 1.92
CA PRO A 64 -7.89 15.14 1.45
C PRO A 64 -7.35 15.35 0.04
N ALA A 65 -8.01 16.20 -0.74
CA ALA A 65 -7.60 16.50 -2.11
C ALA A 65 -6.14 17.00 -2.16
N GLY A 66 -5.38 16.52 -3.15
CA GLY A 66 -3.96 16.84 -3.32
C GLY A 66 -3.00 16.01 -2.46
N GLN A 67 -3.51 15.16 -1.55
CA GLN A 67 -2.67 14.24 -0.80
C GLN A 67 -2.49 12.91 -1.53
N VAL A 68 -1.27 12.36 -1.44
CA VAL A 68 -0.88 11.09 -2.05
C VAL A 68 -0.34 10.17 -0.98
N LEU A 69 -0.91 8.96 -0.88
CA LEU A 69 -0.38 7.89 -0.04
C LEU A 69 0.77 7.20 -0.77
N LYS A 70 1.89 6.98 -0.06
CA LYS A 70 2.91 6.02 -0.45
C LYS A 70 3.00 4.93 0.61
N VAL A 71 3.07 3.67 0.19
CA VAL A 71 3.24 2.50 1.06
C VAL A 71 4.33 1.60 0.49
N GLU A 72 5.24 1.19 1.35
CA GLU A 72 6.26 0.20 1.06
C GLU A 72 6.09 -0.98 2.02
N PHE A 73 5.77 -2.15 1.48
CA PHE A 73 5.69 -3.39 2.24
C PHE A 73 7.11 -3.94 2.47
N LEU A 74 7.48 -4.08 3.74
CA LEU A 74 8.77 -4.60 4.18
C LEU A 74 8.69 -6.10 4.50
N ASP A 75 7.60 -6.52 5.13
CA ASP A 75 7.31 -7.93 5.41
C ASP A 75 5.80 -8.18 5.40
N ILE A 76 5.41 -9.36 4.92
CA ILE A 76 4.02 -9.82 4.86
C ILE A 76 4.00 -11.26 5.37
N ASP A 77 3.09 -11.52 6.29
CA ASP A 77 2.76 -12.83 6.82
C ASP A 77 1.24 -12.99 6.74
N LEU A 78 0.79 -13.71 5.73
CA LEU A 78 -0.63 -13.88 5.44
C LEU A 78 -1.32 -14.77 6.48
N ALA A 79 -2.60 -14.51 6.74
CA ALA A 79 -3.41 -15.29 7.64
C ALA A 79 -3.59 -16.74 7.17
N GLY A 80 -3.62 -17.70 8.09
CA GLY A 80 -3.75 -19.12 7.77
C GLY A 80 -2.48 -19.75 7.20
N ASP A 81 -2.53 -21.07 6.98
CA ASP A 81 -1.44 -21.84 6.40
C ASP A 81 -1.85 -22.44 5.06
N VAL A 82 -0.90 -22.61 4.14
CA VAL A 82 -1.12 -23.39 2.91
C VAL A 82 -1.09 -24.89 3.21
N PHE A 83 -2.20 -25.62 2.98
CA PHE A 83 -2.27 -27.06 3.22
C PHE A 83 -3.04 -27.85 2.13
N PRO A 84 -2.50 -28.98 1.62
CA PRO A 84 -1.07 -29.33 1.57
C PRO A 84 -0.33 -28.35 0.64
N ARG A 85 0.99 -28.19 0.79
CA ARG A 85 1.83 -27.42 -0.16
C ARG A 85 1.92 -28.17 -1.49
N VAL A 86 0.83 -28.21 -2.25
CA VAL A 86 0.77 -28.80 -3.58
C VAL A 86 1.14 -27.73 -4.62
N PRO A 87 2.00 -28.02 -5.62
CA PRO A 87 2.50 -27.03 -6.58
C PRO A 87 1.45 -26.44 -7.54
N VAL A 88 0.18 -26.78 -7.38
CA VAL A 88 -0.87 -26.49 -8.36
C VAL A 88 -1.69 -25.28 -7.93
N ARG A 89 -1.87 -25.06 -6.63
CA ARG A 89 -2.61 -23.90 -6.07
C ARG A 89 -2.41 -23.79 -4.56
N ASP A 90 -2.16 -22.59 -4.07
CA ASP A 90 -2.14 -22.29 -2.63
C ASP A 90 -3.58 -22.32 -2.07
N ILE A 91 -3.93 -23.39 -1.36
CA ILE A 91 -5.17 -23.47 -0.57
C ILE A 91 -4.83 -23.05 0.85
N ARG A 92 -5.31 -21.87 1.26
CA ARG A 92 -5.07 -21.27 2.57
C ARG A 92 -6.16 -21.69 3.55
N VAL A 93 -5.76 -22.29 4.67
CA VAL A 93 -6.64 -22.77 5.73
C VAL A 93 -6.37 -21.95 6.99
N THR A 94 -7.38 -21.24 7.47
CA THR A 94 -7.33 -20.53 8.75
C THR A 94 -7.87 -21.43 9.86
N LYS A 95 -7.04 -21.69 10.86
CA LYS A 95 -7.32 -22.51 12.03
C LYS A 95 -7.76 -21.67 13.23
N GLY A 96 -7.61 -20.34 13.17
CA GLY A 96 -7.94 -19.44 14.28
C GLY A 96 -6.96 -19.55 15.45
N GLN A 97 -5.71 -19.93 15.16
CA GLN A 97 -4.64 -20.03 16.15
C GLN A 97 -3.56 -18.97 15.86
N ALA A 98 -2.27 -19.30 15.98
CA ALA A 98 -1.15 -18.39 15.71
C ALA A 98 -0.94 -18.03 14.23
N ASP A 99 -2.01 -18.09 13.44
CA ASP A 99 -2.09 -17.91 12.00
C ASP A 99 -2.81 -16.60 11.63
N TRP A 100 -2.70 -15.59 12.48
CA TRP A 100 -3.24 -14.25 12.21
C TRP A 100 -2.34 -13.46 11.25
N PRO A 101 -2.91 -12.51 10.48
CA PRO A 101 -2.12 -11.72 9.54
C PRO A 101 -1.15 -10.79 10.28
N ARG A 102 0.05 -10.63 9.73
CA ARG A 102 1.03 -9.64 10.16
C ARG A 102 1.61 -8.91 8.95
N ILE A 103 1.77 -7.60 9.05
CA ILE A 103 2.35 -6.77 7.99
C ILE A 103 3.33 -5.77 8.62
N HIS A 104 4.53 -5.68 8.08
CA HIS A 104 5.47 -4.61 8.39
C HIS A 104 5.56 -3.69 7.18
N LEU A 105 5.24 -2.41 7.36
CA LEU A 105 5.24 -1.42 6.28
C LEU A 105 5.86 -0.09 6.70
N ARG A 106 6.33 0.65 5.70
CA ARG A 106 6.60 2.10 5.79
C ARG A 106 5.56 2.85 4.98
N TYR A 107 5.20 4.05 5.41
CA TYR A 107 4.29 4.90 4.68
C TYR A 107 4.68 6.38 4.75
N SER A 108 4.22 7.13 3.76
CA SER A 108 4.22 8.58 3.78
C SER A 108 2.97 9.15 3.13
N ILE A 109 2.56 10.33 3.57
CA ILE A 109 1.56 11.17 2.92
C ILE A 109 2.32 12.36 2.36
N GLU A 110 2.18 12.58 1.06
CA GLU A 110 2.75 13.73 0.37
C GLU A 110 1.66 14.70 -0.06
N GLN A 111 1.97 15.99 -0.01
CA GLN A 111 1.15 17.06 -0.55
C GLN A 111 2.06 18.09 -1.22
N ASP A 112 1.75 18.47 -2.45
CA ASP A 112 2.55 19.43 -3.24
C ASP A 112 4.04 19.04 -3.33
N GLY A 113 4.31 17.73 -3.41
CA GLY A 113 5.66 17.16 -3.49
C GLY A 113 6.44 17.14 -2.16
N GLN A 114 5.82 17.49 -1.04
CA GLN A 114 6.44 17.45 0.29
C GLN A 114 5.80 16.36 1.15
N VAL A 115 6.63 15.63 1.91
CA VAL A 115 6.15 14.67 2.90
C VAL A 115 5.60 15.42 4.11
N ILE A 116 4.28 15.30 4.34
CA ILE A 116 3.58 15.95 5.45
C ILE A 116 3.33 15.02 6.64
N ARG A 117 3.41 13.70 6.40
CA ARG A 117 3.34 12.65 7.44
C ARG A 117 4.08 11.41 6.96
N SER A 118 4.73 10.70 7.86
CA SER A 118 5.31 9.39 7.56
C SER A 118 5.42 8.53 8.81
N GLY A 119 5.64 7.23 8.62
CA GLY A 119 5.87 6.30 9.72
C GLY A 119 6.23 4.91 9.25
N GLU A 120 6.62 4.07 10.19
CA GLU A 120 6.86 2.64 10.03
C GLU A 120 6.00 1.89 11.03
N GLN A 121 5.26 0.88 10.59
CA GLN A 121 4.26 0.19 11.38
C GLN A 121 4.37 -1.32 11.25
N LYS A 122 4.23 -2.00 12.39
CA LYS A 122 4.09 -3.46 12.47
C LYS A 122 2.66 -3.78 12.88
N LEU A 123 1.87 -4.17 11.89
CA LEU A 123 0.47 -4.52 12.02
C LEU A 123 0.36 -5.99 12.39
N ALA A 124 -0.54 -6.29 13.32
CA ALA A 124 -0.96 -7.64 13.65
C ALA A 124 -2.41 -7.60 14.14
N ASP A 125 -3.19 -8.62 13.79
CA ASP A 125 -4.54 -8.77 14.31
C ASP A 125 -4.75 -10.17 14.93
N PRO A 126 -4.31 -10.39 16.18
CA PRO A 126 -4.52 -11.67 16.88
C PRO A 126 -5.99 -12.07 17.02
N ASN A 127 -6.92 -11.13 16.86
CA ASN A 127 -8.36 -11.33 16.96
C ASN A 127 -9.04 -11.30 15.57
N TYR A 128 -8.31 -11.58 14.48
CA TYR A 128 -8.78 -11.42 13.10
C TYR A 128 -10.09 -12.16 12.75
N GLN A 129 -10.42 -13.23 13.50
CA GLN A 129 -11.67 -13.98 13.34
C GLN A 129 -12.83 -13.44 14.21
N LEU A 130 -12.53 -12.57 15.17
CA LEU A 130 -13.52 -11.97 16.06
C LEU A 130 -14.06 -10.68 15.44
N GLY A 131 -15.37 -10.61 15.26
CA GLY A 131 -16.07 -9.43 14.74
C GLY A 131 -16.49 -9.56 13.29
N VAL A 132 -17.01 -8.46 12.74
CA VAL A 132 -17.49 -8.40 11.36
C VAL A 132 -16.34 -8.02 10.46
N ASN A 133 -15.97 -8.93 9.55
CA ASN A 133 -15.08 -8.64 8.44
C ASN A 133 -15.93 -8.45 7.17
N MET A 134 -15.87 -7.28 6.56
CA MET A 134 -16.64 -7.00 5.33
C MET A 134 -16.09 -7.69 4.08
N TYR A 135 -14.89 -8.25 4.18
CA TYR A 135 -14.13 -8.91 3.11
C TYR A 135 -14.11 -10.45 3.26
N GLN A 136 -15.08 -11.05 3.95
CA GLN A 136 -15.11 -12.51 4.21
C GLN A 136 -15.06 -13.38 2.94
N GLN A 137 -15.54 -12.86 1.81
CA GLN A 137 -15.57 -13.57 0.53
C GLN A 137 -14.43 -13.16 -0.39
N ASP A 138 -13.59 -12.22 0.03
CA ASP A 138 -12.49 -11.70 -0.76
C ASP A 138 -11.21 -12.50 -0.52
N LEU A 139 -10.35 -12.51 -1.55
CA LEU A 139 -8.94 -12.82 -1.34
C LEU A 139 -8.33 -11.82 -0.37
N TYR A 140 -7.58 -12.36 0.60
CA TYR A 140 -6.86 -11.62 1.64
C TYR A 140 -7.75 -10.70 2.49
N GLY A 141 -8.96 -11.15 2.79
CA GLY A 141 -9.95 -10.34 3.51
C GLY A 141 -9.51 -9.92 4.92
N TYR A 142 -8.68 -10.73 5.60
CA TYR A 142 -8.18 -10.39 6.94
C TYR A 142 -7.10 -9.31 6.89
N GLU A 143 -6.22 -9.39 5.90
CA GLU A 143 -5.19 -8.38 5.65
C GLU A 143 -5.81 -7.05 5.25
N LYS A 144 -6.81 -7.07 4.36
CA LYS A 144 -7.59 -5.88 3.99
C LYS A 144 -8.24 -5.23 5.22
N GLN A 145 -8.92 -6.01 6.06
CA GLN A 145 -9.52 -5.50 7.29
C GLN A 145 -8.49 -4.87 8.25
N MET A 146 -7.28 -5.46 8.32
CA MET A 146 -6.18 -4.93 9.12
C MET A 146 -5.62 -3.62 8.53
N LEU A 147 -5.47 -3.53 7.20
CA LEU A 147 -5.07 -2.31 6.50
C LEU A 147 -6.09 -1.18 6.65
N ASP A 148 -7.38 -1.48 6.57
CA ASP A 148 -8.48 -0.54 6.88
C ASP A 148 -8.33 0.07 8.27
N ASN A 149 -8.06 -0.78 9.26
CA ASN A 149 -7.92 -0.38 10.66
C ASN A 149 -6.70 0.51 10.87
N TRP A 150 -5.57 0.14 10.26
CA TRP A 150 -4.36 0.96 10.26
C TRP A 150 -4.59 2.31 9.58
N PHE A 151 -5.13 2.31 8.38
CA PHE A 151 -5.36 3.53 7.59
C PHE A 151 -6.25 4.52 8.33
N ARG A 152 -7.34 4.04 8.94
CA ARG A 152 -8.23 4.89 9.74
C ARG A 152 -7.55 5.50 10.97
N LYS A 153 -6.62 4.77 11.62
CA LYS A 153 -5.98 5.21 12.86
C LYS A 153 -4.78 6.13 12.62
N GLU A 154 -3.94 5.79 11.64
CA GLU A 154 -2.61 6.40 11.47
C GLU A 154 -2.53 7.36 10.26
N VAL A 155 -3.34 7.10 9.22
CA VAL A 155 -3.25 7.81 7.95
C VAL A 155 -4.29 8.92 7.88
N LEU A 156 -5.56 8.62 8.19
CA LEU A 156 -6.58 9.66 8.22
C LEU A 156 -6.29 10.71 9.31
N PRO A 157 -6.65 11.98 9.09
CA PRO A 157 -6.60 12.97 10.14
C PRO A 157 -7.53 12.55 11.30
N PRO A 158 -7.12 12.78 12.56
CA PRO A 158 -8.01 12.56 13.69
C PRO A 158 -9.28 13.41 13.52
N LYS A 159 -10.43 12.84 13.88
CA LYS A 159 -11.71 13.56 13.90
C LYS A 159 -11.74 14.63 14.98
#